data_AF-A0A7X8LMU2-F1
#
_entry.id   AF-A0A7X8LMU2-F1
#
_cell.length_a   1.000
_cell.length_b   1.000
_cell.length_c   1.000
_cell.angle_alpha   90.00
_cell.angle_beta   90.00
_cell.angle_gamma   90.00
#
_symmetry.space_group_name_H-M   'P 1'
#
loop_
_entity.id
_entity.type
_entity.pdbx_description
1 polymer ?
#
loop_
_entity_poly.entity_id
_entity_poly.type
_entity_poly.pdbx_seq_one_letter_code
_entity_poly.pdbx_strand_id
1 'polypeptide(L)'
;RMSYTIHLCNDSKQDSYISFVEPLITDDIKGRITSGDARIEVKEMVKPGGSIQLQGEFIFEAGDLNKQDIIAMEPIITGFRLGTEQVIQVRGAELD
;
A
#
# COMPACT_ATOMS: atom_id res chain seq x y z
N ARG A 1 -13.91 5.25 9.92
CA ARG A 1 -12.84 4.21 9.90
C ARG A 1 -13.06 3.35 8.67
N MET A 2 -12.03 3.13 7.87
CA MET A 2 -12.06 2.20 6.75
C MET A 2 -10.93 1.19 6.90
N SER A 3 -11.27 -0.08 6.74
CA SER A 3 -10.32 -1.19 6.77
C SER A 3 -10.34 -1.90 5.42
N TYR A 4 -9.19 -2.38 4.98
CA TYR A 4 -9.06 -3.09 3.71
C TYR A 4 -8.07 -4.25 3.82
N THR A 5 -8.24 -5.22 2.95
CA THR A 5 -7.36 -6.38 2.81
C THR A 5 -6.77 -6.39 1.41
N ILE A 6 -5.46 -6.59 1.31
CA ILE A 6 -4.73 -6.74 0.06
C ILE A 6 -4.23 -8.18 -0.02
N HIS A 7 -4.47 -8.83 -1.16
CA HIS A 7 -3.83 -10.09 -1.52
C HIS A 7 -2.79 -9.80 -2.60
N LEU A 8 -1.51 -9.87 -2.23
CA LEU A 8 -0.40 -9.61 -3.14
C LEU A 8 0.15 -10.95 -3.61
N CYS A 9 0.10 -11.20 -4.91
CA CYS A 9 0.59 -12.40 -5.55
C CYS A 9 1.85 -12.08 -6.35
N ASN A 10 2.90 -12.90 -6.20
CA ASN A 10 4.09 -12.81 -7.04
C ASN A 10 3.95 -13.78 -8.24
N ASP A 11 3.35 -13.29 -9.33
CA ASP A 11 3.23 -14.04 -10.58
C ASP A 11 4.49 -14.01 -11.44
N SER A 12 5.58 -13.42 -10.93
CA SER A 12 6.87 -13.40 -11.62
C SER A 12 7.61 -14.74 -11.49
N LYS A 13 8.67 -14.89 -12.28
CA LYS A 13 9.56 -16.06 -12.23
C LYS A 13 10.70 -15.92 -11.21
N GLN A 14 10.75 -14.82 -10.45
CA GLN A 14 11.83 -14.50 -9.53
C GLN A 14 11.29 -14.17 -8.14
N ASP A 15 12.12 -14.34 -7.11
CA ASP A 15 11.81 -13.86 -5.78
C ASP A 15 11.62 -12.33 -5.81
N SER A 16 10.63 -11.82 -5.09
CA SER A 16 10.35 -10.38 -4.99
C SER A 16 10.35 -9.96 -3.53
N TYR A 17 11.28 -9.09 -3.15
CA TYR A 17 11.27 -8.48 -1.82
C TYR A 17 10.35 -7.26 -1.84
N ILE A 18 9.30 -7.31 -1.02
CA ILE A 18 8.32 -6.24 -0.87
C ILE A 18 8.67 -5.45 0.39
N SER A 19 9.09 -4.21 0.24
CA SER A 19 9.45 -3.35 1.37
C SER A 19 8.23 -2.68 1.98
N PHE A 20 7.35 -2.13 1.15
CA PHE A 20 6.10 -1.52 1.59
C PHE A 20 4.97 -1.66 0.57
N VAL A 21 3.73 -1.49 1.05
CA VAL A 21 2.53 -1.34 0.23
C VAL A 21 1.74 -0.12 0.74
N GLU A 22 1.31 0.74 -0.17
CA GLU A 22 0.60 1.99 0.15
C GLU A 22 -0.61 2.14 -0.80
N PRO A 23 -1.85 2.32 -0.28
CA PRO A 23 -3.00 2.58 -1.12
C PRO A 23 -2.90 3.98 -1.74
N LEU A 24 -3.35 4.08 -2.99
CA LEU A 24 -3.55 5.36 -3.66
C LEU A 24 -4.93 5.87 -3.29
N ILE A 25 -4.98 6.75 -2.30
CA ILE A 25 -6.20 7.36 -1.78
C ILE A 25 -6.55 8.60 -2.62
N THR A 26 -7.83 8.76 -2.97
CA THR A 26 -8.32 9.95 -3.70
C THR A 26 -8.13 11.23 -2.90
N ASP A 27 -7.94 12.35 -3.60
CA ASP A 27 -7.66 13.65 -2.96
C ASP A 27 -8.79 14.09 -2.01
N ASP A 28 -10.04 13.78 -2.36
CA ASP A 28 -11.23 14.07 -1.53
C ASP A 28 -11.14 13.47 -0.13
N ILE A 29 -10.53 12.28 -0.01
CA ILE A 29 -10.37 11.57 1.26
C ILE A 29 -9.02 11.91 1.90
N LYS A 30 -7.97 12.09 1.09
CA LYS A 30 -6.60 12.34 1.57
C LYS A 30 -6.52 13.55 2.48
N GLY A 31 -7.24 14.63 2.16
CA GLY A 31 -7.32 15.84 3.00
C GLY A 31 -8.10 15.67 4.30
N ARG A 32 -8.82 14.54 4.46
CA ARG A 32 -9.68 14.23 5.60
C ARG A 32 -9.11 13.15 6.51
N ILE A 33 -7.97 12.53 6.16
CA ILE A 33 -7.35 11.49 6.99
C ILE A 33 -6.89 12.10 8.31
N THR A 34 -7.39 11.56 9.42
CA THR A 34 -7.10 12.02 10.78
C THR A 34 -6.17 11.09 11.53
N SER A 35 -6.08 9.82 11.15
CA SER A 35 -5.23 8.82 11.80
C SER A 35 -5.07 7.56 10.94
N GLY A 36 -3.99 6.80 11.20
CA GLY A 36 -3.61 5.59 10.50
C GLY A 36 -2.51 5.84 9.47
N ASP A 37 -1.57 4.90 9.39
CA ASP A 37 -0.58 4.87 8.31
C ASP A 37 -1.20 4.12 7.13
N ALA A 38 -1.45 4.84 6.04
CA ALA A 38 -1.84 4.21 4.78
C ALA A 38 -0.75 3.24 4.29
N ARG A 39 0.52 3.55 4.59
CA ARG A 39 1.66 2.74 4.20
C ARG A 39 1.90 1.60 5.20
N ILE A 40 1.83 0.37 4.70
CA ILE A 40 2.13 -0.85 5.43
C ILE A 40 3.56 -1.26 5.11
N GLU A 41 4.43 -1.30 6.12
CA GLU A 41 5.76 -1.89 5.99
C GLU A 41 5.64 -3.42 6.00
N VAL A 42 6.14 -4.06 4.95
CA VAL A 42 6.03 -5.51 4.75
C VAL A 42 7.36 -6.19 5.08
N LYS A 43 8.43 -5.81 4.37
CA LYS A 43 9.80 -6.32 4.55
C LYS A 43 9.91 -7.84 4.41
N GLU A 44 9.15 -8.41 3.48
CA GLU A 44 9.10 -9.86 3.23
C GLU A 44 9.49 -10.23 1.81
N MET A 45 10.08 -11.42 1.68
CA MET A 45 10.38 -12.04 0.40
C MET A 45 9.20 -12.92 -0.04
N VAL A 46 8.60 -12.60 -1.19
CA VAL A 46 7.54 -13.39 -1.80
C VAL A 46 8.13 -14.22 -2.93
N LYS A 47 8.10 -15.55 -2.81
CA LYS A 47 8.61 -16.49 -3.82
C LYS A 47 7.74 -16.48 -5.08
N PRO A 48 8.25 -16.96 -6.25
CA PRO A 48 7.44 -17.21 -7.44
C PRO A 48 6.18 -18.03 -7.14
N GLY A 49 5.03 -17.55 -7.59
CA GLY A 49 3.70 -18.13 -7.32
C GLY A 49 3.23 -18.01 -5.87
N GLY A 50 4.01 -17.37 -4.99
CA GLY A 50 3.65 -17.11 -3.61
C GLY A 50 2.69 -15.94 -3.48
N SER A 51 2.05 -15.84 -2.31
CA SER A 51 1.20 -14.71 -1.98
C SER A 51 1.33 -14.32 -0.52
N ILE A 52 1.03 -13.06 -0.22
CA ILE A 52 0.91 -12.52 1.13
C ILE A 52 -0.41 -11.78 1.25
N GLN A 53 -1.00 -11.83 2.45
CA GLN A 53 -2.19 -11.08 2.79
C GLN A 53 -1.83 -9.97 3.76
N LEU A 54 -2.18 -8.74 3.41
CA LEU A 54 -1.92 -7.55 4.21
C LEU A 54 -3.24 -6.91 4.62
N GLN A 55 -3.28 -6.34 5.83
CA GLN A 55 -4.42 -5.60 6.33
C GLN A 55 -4.00 -4.17 6.62
N GLY A 56 -4.81 -3.22 6.15
CA GLY A 56 -4.60 -1.80 6.41
C GLY A 56 -5.86 -1.15 6.94
N GLU A 57 -5.67 -0.04 7.65
CA GLU A 57 -6.76 0.77 8.18
C GLU A 57 -6.35 2.24 8.18
N PHE A 58 -7.30 3.11 7.85
CA PHE A 58 -7.19 4.52 8.18
C PHE A 58 -8.53 5.10 8.64
N ILE A 59 -8.43 6.22 9.36
CA ILE A 59 -9.55 6.99 9.87
C ILE A 59 -9.56 8.32 9.13
N PHE A 60 -10.73 8.72 8.65
CA PHE A 60 -10.96 10.03 8.04
C PHE A 60 -12.18 10.70 8.66
N GLU A 61 -12.19 12.02 8.64
CA GLU A 61 -13.28 12.86 9.14
C GLU A 61 -14.43 12.91 8.13
N ALA A 62 -15.63 12.57 8.61
CA ALA A 62 -16.84 12.53 7.81
C ALA A 62 -18.05 13.18 8.51
N GLY A 63 -17.85 13.87 9.64
CA GLY A 63 -18.92 14.47 10.41
C GLY A 63 -19.73 15.54 9.67
N ASP A 64 -19.15 16.17 8.64
CA ASP A 64 -19.79 17.15 7.76
C ASP A 64 -20.41 16.53 6.49
N LEU A 65 -20.21 15.23 6.25
CA LEU A 65 -20.61 14.54 5.02
C LEU A 65 -21.91 13.78 5.21
N ASN A 66 -22.85 13.97 4.27
CA ASN A 66 -24.05 13.15 4.20
C ASN A 66 -23.78 11.85 3.43
N LYS A 67 -24.74 10.92 3.43
CA LYS A 67 -24.59 9.62 2.73
C LYS A 67 -24.32 9.76 1.22
N GLN A 68 -24.94 10.73 0.55
CA GLN A 68 -24.74 10.96 -0.88
C GLN A 68 -23.34 11.49 -1.15
N ASP A 69 -22.81 12.36 -0.28
CA ASP A 69 -21.43 12.85 -0.38
C ASP A 69 -20.43 11.69 -0.23
N ILE A 70 -20.69 10.77 0.70
CA ILE A 70 -19.85 9.58 0.90
C ILE A 70 -19.82 8.68 -0.34
N ILE A 71 -20.99 8.44 -0.95
CA ILE A 71 -21.10 7.63 -2.17
C ILE A 71 -20.39 8.32 -3.35
N ALA A 72 -20.48 9.65 -3.45
CA ALA A 72 -19.86 10.40 -4.53
C ALA A 72 -18.31 10.36 -4.48
N MET A 73 -17.72 10.09 -3.32
CA MET A 73 -16.27 9.94 -3.15
C MET A 73 -15.75 8.54 -3.55
N GLU A 74 -16.65 7.60 -3.90
CA GLU A 74 -16.21 6.29 -4.39
C GLU A 74 -15.66 6.38 -5.82
N PRO A 75 -14.54 5.71 -6.13
CA PRO A 75 -13.77 4.82 -5.25
C PRO A 75 -12.78 5.58 -4.36
N ILE A 76 -12.70 5.21 -3.07
CA ILE A 76 -11.77 5.83 -2.11
C ILE A 76 -10.31 5.42 -2.39
N ILE A 77 -10.10 4.15 -2.77
CA ILE A 77 -8.80 3.60 -3.13
C ILE A 77 -8.83 3.30 -4.63
N THR A 78 -7.94 3.93 -5.39
CA THR A 78 -7.85 3.77 -6.86
C THR A 78 -6.77 2.80 -7.30
N GLY A 79 -5.91 2.38 -6.37
CA GLY A 79 -4.84 1.42 -6.64
C GLY A 79 -3.89 1.30 -5.45
N PHE A 80 -2.74 0.68 -5.70
CA PHE A 80 -1.70 0.48 -4.70
C PHE A 80 -0.33 0.79 -5.30
N ARG A 81 0.51 1.49 -4.53
CA ARG A 81 1.93 1.65 -4.77
C ARG A 81 2.68 0.60 -3.96
N LEU A 82 3.60 -0.10 -4.61
CA LEU A 82 4.45 -1.09 -3.98
C LEU A 82 5.90 -0.60 -4.01
N GLY A 83 6.59 -0.73 -2.89
CA GLY A 83 8.04 -0.66 -2.83
C GLY A 83 8.63 -2.05 -2.96
N THR A 84 9.58 -2.22 -3.87
CA THR A 84 10.37 -3.43 -3.98
C THR A 84 11.84 -3.10 -3.87
N GLU A 85 12.62 -4.03 -3.32
CA GLU A 85 14.07 -3.91 -3.23
C GLU A 85 14.72 -5.07 -3.96
N GLN A 86 15.86 -4.79 -4.58
CA GLN A 86 16.67 -5.79 -5.25
C GLN A 86 18.11 -5.69 -4.76
N VAL A 87 18.67 -6.82 -4.34
CA VAL A 87 20.09 -6.91 -4.04
C VAL A 87 20.85 -6.97 -5.36
N ILE A 88 21.75 -6.00 -5.56
CA ILE A 88 22.66 -5.96 -6.71
C ILE A 88 24.09 -6.27 -6.25
N GLN A 89 24.84 -6.99 -7.09
CA GLN A 89 26.26 -7.25 -6.84
C GLN A 89 27.09 -6.06 -7.33
N VAL A 90 27.75 -5.37 -6.41
CA VAL A 90 28.67 -4.27 -6.72
C VAL A 90 30.09 -4.84 -6.82
N ARG A 91 30.72 -4.71 -8.01
CA ARG A 91 32.06 -5.31 -8.29
C ARG A 91 33.25 -4.46 -7.86
N GLY A 92 33.00 -3.28 -7.29
CA GLY A 92 33.99 -2.38 -6.72
C GLY A 92 33.25 -1.26 -6.01
N ALA A 93 33.42 -1.18 -4.70
CA ALA A 93 33.02 -0.03 -3.90
C ALA A 93 34.32 0.62 -3.42
N GLU A 94 34.69 1.73 -4.02
CA GLU A 94 35.68 2.62 -3.40
C GLU A 94 34.93 3.40 -2.33
N LEU A 95 35.21 3.08 -1.07
CA LEU A 95 34.78 3.88 0.07
C LEU A 95 35.99 4.76 0.42
N ASP A 96 35.85 6.07 0.19
CA ASP A 96 36.80 7.08 0.66
C ASP A 96 36.76 7.21 2.20
#